data_AF-A0A2G5I371-F1
#
_entry.id   AF-A0A2G5I371-F1
#
_cell.length_a   1.000
_cell.length_b   1.000
_cell.length_c   1.000
_cell.angle_alpha   90.00
_cell.angle_beta   90.00
_cell.angle_gamma   90.00
#
_symmetry.space_group_name_H-M   'P 1'
#
loop_
_entity.id
_entity.type
_entity.pdbx_description
1 polymer ?
#
loop_
_entity_poly.entity_id
_entity_poly.type
_entity_poly.pdbx_seq_one_letter_code
_entity_poly.pdbx_strand_id
1 'polypeptide(L)'
;MAEMNGVPPLQAVIDQNAPSAPSPLNPATLSRQASRTPAPPIQREQREKKESLKKRESMGTFDDKKPTSSSMGKRKASAQHTYPSPMRFSVPPPKAEAFEEPKEDSMISHEPFPLTMPGSERQLYKPIDLAENKRGYRYSRAIADPQFPHKQYYRSTSPPPHYARLSFEDADKWMHFTTNALITTNEKGWRMVRSNVCAREGTLYYEIKVHRGVPKEGPDPDANGPEPHVRFGWARREAPLDAPVGFDGYSYGITDIRFETMHRSRPGKFYNAKKIKSKTAKNAPTPVVLAPEDQHVKEGDVIGVEIQLPSLSLHRKVVDGIYNHAVDSGDGFDQGSHQDADTQPMDIIRDRIPVAYKGNSYFEVLDHVTSKPMEIYADRTTNLNHLPTTGPSSNKESIKTAPNPHNEYPALRTLPHSAMRVYKNGKLIGTAFENLLAFLPPASAPSKTMGAREGFDDGLVGYFPAVSCFFGGIVEVNFGDAPNGFWAPPAHLRNTKDVGQGPAQGPDHAMPDAGADGSGHKNGWNPGRQLRGIGERYKEQVAEDILWDIIDEADFFVQDGGFEGTVGSGATGDERATVKGSRLKEED
;
A
#
# COMPACT_ATOMS: atom_id res chain seq x y z
N MET A 1 84.23 -8.98 42.81
CA MET A 1 84.97 -7.77 42.38
C MET A 1 84.06 -6.96 41.46
N ALA A 2 84.46 -5.71 41.18
CA ALA A 2 83.86 -4.74 40.25
C ALA A 2 83.52 -5.31 38.85
N GLU A 3 82.69 -4.71 37.98
CA GLU A 3 81.71 -3.59 38.05
C GLU A 3 80.79 -3.66 36.79
N MET A 4 80.01 -2.62 36.48
CA MET A 4 78.94 -2.64 35.46
C MET A 4 79.34 -2.17 34.04
N ASN A 5 78.43 -2.47 33.09
CA ASN A 5 78.09 -1.81 31.80
C ASN A 5 78.36 -2.66 30.53
N GLY A 6 77.39 -2.90 29.63
CA GLY A 6 75.94 -2.63 29.69
C GLY A 6 75.23 -2.73 28.32
N VAL A 7 73.90 -2.52 28.32
CA VAL A 7 73.03 -2.21 27.16
C VAL A 7 72.64 -3.42 26.24
N PRO A 8 71.41 -3.46 25.63
CA PRO A 8 70.60 -4.69 25.44
C PRO A 8 70.36 -5.00 23.91
N PRO A 9 69.23 -5.54 23.36
CA PRO A 9 67.96 -6.16 23.84
C PRO A 9 67.72 -7.61 23.30
N LEU A 10 66.60 -8.34 23.46
CA LEU A 10 65.32 -8.35 24.22
C LEU A 10 65.04 -9.87 24.54
N GLN A 11 63.92 -10.50 24.93
CA GLN A 11 62.47 -10.26 25.18
C GLN A 11 62.10 -11.31 26.27
N ALA A 12 61.45 -11.08 27.42
CA ALA A 12 60.26 -10.32 27.83
C ALA A 12 58.91 -10.95 27.41
N VAL A 13 57.91 -11.19 28.28
CA VAL A 13 57.86 -11.32 29.77
C VAL A 13 56.53 -12.01 30.17
N ILE A 14 56.32 -12.39 31.44
CA ILE A 14 55.08 -13.04 31.94
C ILE A 14 54.19 -12.07 32.77
N ASP A 15 52.87 -12.16 32.53
CA ASP A 15 51.71 -11.72 33.33
C ASP A 15 51.40 -10.23 33.64
N GLN A 16 50.12 -10.05 33.99
CA GLN A 16 49.46 -8.92 34.68
C GLN A 16 49.15 -7.63 33.89
N ASN A 17 47.98 -7.59 33.24
CA ASN A 17 46.81 -6.80 33.68
C ASN A 17 45.62 -6.99 32.72
N ALA A 18 44.38 -6.76 33.19
CA ALA A 18 43.15 -6.99 32.41
C ALA A 18 42.22 -5.76 32.37
N PRO A 19 41.62 -5.44 31.21
CA PRO A 19 40.36 -4.71 31.09
C PRO A 19 39.18 -5.66 30.76
N SER A 20 37.94 -5.17 30.92
CA SER A 20 36.73 -6.01 30.88
C SER A 20 36.17 -6.32 29.49
N ALA A 21 35.82 -7.60 29.30
CA ALA A 21 34.79 -8.11 28.37
C ALA A 21 35.15 -8.05 26.83
N PRO A 22 34.31 -8.59 25.93
CA PRO A 22 34.39 -10.03 25.62
C PRO A 22 34.32 -10.37 24.11
N SER A 23 34.44 -11.65 23.74
CA SER A 23 33.83 -12.19 22.50
C SER A 23 33.55 -13.71 22.55
N PRO A 24 32.55 -14.24 21.81
CA PRO A 24 31.91 -15.50 22.16
C PRO A 24 31.83 -16.49 20.97
N LEU A 25 32.93 -17.17 20.63
CA LEU A 25 32.99 -18.13 19.52
C LEU A 25 33.65 -19.47 19.92
N ASN A 26 32.95 -20.23 20.78
CA ASN A 26 32.90 -21.71 20.81
C ASN A 26 32.35 -22.25 22.15
N PRO A 27 31.12 -22.79 22.20
CA PRO A 27 30.70 -23.70 23.26
C PRO A 27 30.96 -25.16 22.84
N ALA A 28 32.13 -25.69 23.22
CA ALA A 28 32.40 -27.13 23.11
C ALA A 28 31.55 -27.93 24.12
N THR A 29 31.32 -29.21 23.82
CA THR A 29 30.49 -30.10 24.64
C THR A 29 31.19 -30.54 25.93
N LEU A 30 30.45 -30.67 27.05
CA LEU A 30 30.37 -31.92 27.87
C LEU A 30 29.54 -31.83 29.18
N SER A 31 29.08 -33.01 29.62
CA SER A 31 28.74 -33.47 30.98
C SER A 31 27.70 -32.76 31.89
N ARG A 32 26.61 -33.50 32.11
CA ARG A 32 25.59 -33.45 33.19
C ARG A 32 26.13 -33.20 34.62
N GLN A 33 25.24 -32.66 35.48
CA GLN A 33 24.87 -33.25 36.78
C GLN A 33 23.36 -33.00 37.07
N ALA A 34 22.74 -33.78 37.98
CA ALA A 34 21.28 -33.80 38.23
C ALA A 34 20.97 -34.51 39.59
N SER A 35 19.75 -34.60 40.15
CA SER A 35 18.36 -34.26 39.72
C SER A 35 17.43 -34.20 40.96
N ARG A 36 16.19 -33.66 40.84
CA ARG A 36 15.05 -34.05 41.72
C ARG A 36 13.65 -33.71 41.14
N THR A 37 12.95 -34.76 40.67
CA THR A 37 11.49 -35.08 40.72
C THR A 37 10.39 -34.01 40.90
N PRO A 38 9.13 -34.24 40.42
CA PRO A 38 8.65 -35.12 39.33
C PRO A 38 7.69 -34.42 38.33
N ALA A 39 7.31 -35.06 37.21
CA ALA A 39 6.48 -34.47 36.15
C ALA A 39 5.20 -35.27 35.80
N PRO A 40 4.06 -34.62 35.49
CA PRO A 40 2.86 -35.24 34.89
C PRO A 40 3.05 -35.65 33.41
N PRO A 41 2.11 -36.40 32.80
CA PRO A 41 2.36 -37.14 31.56
C PRO A 41 2.26 -36.29 30.27
N ILE A 42 3.26 -36.43 29.40
CA ILE A 42 3.26 -35.92 28.02
C ILE A 42 2.42 -36.86 27.13
N GLN A 43 1.48 -36.31 26.37
CA GLN A 43 0.73 -37.07 25.36
C GLN A 43 1.61 -37.32 24.11
N ARG A 44 1.50 -38.52 23.52
CA ARG A 44 2.31 -38.92 22.37
C ARG A 44 1.79 -38.27 21.08
N GLU A 45 2.68 -37.62 20.33
CA GLU A 45 2.46 -37.35 18.91
C GLU A 45 2.26 -38.66 18.14
N GLN A 46 1.37 -38.64 17.14
CA GLN A 46 1.12 -39.80 16.30
C GLN A 46 2.16 -39.88 15.18
N ARG A 47 2.97 -40.94 15.19
CA ARG A 47 3.83 -41.28 14.04
C ARG A 47 2.98 -41.66 12.84
N GLU A 48 3.18 -40.97 11.71
CA GLU A 48 2.73 -41.43 10.41
C GLU A 48 3.33 -42.80 10.06
N LYS A 49 2.54 -43.66 9.41
CA LYS A 49 2.96 -45.03 9.07
C LYS A 49 3.65 -45.07 7.71
N LYS A 50 4.73 -45.87 7.64
CA LYS A 50 5.60 -46.03 6.48
C LYS A 50 5.34 -47.37 5.77
N GLU A 51 4.40 -47.38 4.84
CA GLU A 51 4.06 -48.51 3.96
C GLU A 51 3.87 -48.02 2.51
N SER A 52 4.25 -48.76 1.46
CA SER A 52 5.13 -49.93 1.42
C SER A 52 5.87 -50.00 0.08
N LEU A 53 7.20 -50.16 0.12
CA LEU A 53 8.05 -50.16 -1.08
C LEU A 53 8.31 -51.62 -1.52
N LYS A 54 7.31 -52.27 -2.13
CA LYS A 54 7.42 -53.69 -2.51
C LYS A 54 6.52 -54.15 -3.68
N LYS A 55 6.73 -53.59 -4.88
CA LYS A 55 6.28 -54.23 -6.14
C LYS A 55 7.13 -53.84 -7.37
N ARG A 56 8.34 -54.41 -7.45
CA ARG A 56 9.18 -54.41 -8.65
C ARG A 56 9.82 -55.79 -8.78
N GLU A 57 9.25 -56.62 -9.67
CA GLU A 57 9.90 -57.78 -10.34
C GLU A 57 8.81 -58.66 -11.01
N SER A 58 8.66 -58.53 -12.33
CA SER A 58 8.25 -59.61 -13.24
C SER A 58 8.28 -59.11 -14.69
N MET A 59 8.63 -59.98 -15.63
CA MET A 59 8.62 -59.78 -17.09
C MET A 59 9.58 -58.70 -17.63
N GLY A 60 10.72 -59.16 -18.12
CA GLY A 60 11.45 -58.47 -19.18
C GLY A 60 11.39 -59.30 -20.46
N THR A 61 11.45 -58.63 -21.61
CA THR A 61 11.67 -59.25 -22.92
C THR A 61 12.70 -58.39 -23.66
N PHE A 62 13.61 -59.01 -24.41
CA PHE A 62 14.64 -58.31 -25.17
C PHE A 62 14.07 -57.68 -26.44
N ASP A 63 14.62 -56.54 -26.86
CA ASP A 63 15.10 -56.39 -28.24
C ASP A 63 16.24 -55.36 -28.32
N ASP A 64 17.02 -55.39 -29.40
CA ASP A 64 18.38 -54.86 -29.47
C ASP A 64 18.50 -53.55 -30.29
N LYS A 65 19.30 -52.58 -29.82
CA LYS A 65 19.89 -51.51 -30.67
C LYS A 65 21.02 -50.74 -29.97
N LYS A 66 22.01 -50.35 -30.77
CA LYS A 66 23.31 -49.80 -30.37
C LYS A 66 23.24 -48.38 -29.79
N PRO A 67 24.18 -48.00 -28.90
CA PRO A 67 24.22 -46.67 -28.30
C PRO A 67 24.77 -45.59 -29.26
N THR A 68 24.25 -44.37 -29.13
CA THR A 68 24.87 -43.14 -29.63
C THR A 68 25.15 -42.18 -28.46
N SER A 69 26.22 -41.39 -28.57
CA SER A 69 26.86 -40.72 -27.42
C SER A 69 26.56 -39.22 -27.35
N SER A 70 25.72 -38.79 -26.40
CA SER A 70 25.63 -37.38 -25.96
C SER A 70 24.85 -37.23 -24.64
N SER A 71 25.37 -37.73 -23.52
CA SER A 71 24.74 -37.65 -22.18
C SER A 71 24.78 -36.25 -21.51
N MET A 72 24.86 -35.19 -22.32
CA MET A 72 24.88 -33.77 -21.91
C MET A 72 23.69 -33.04 -22.55
N GLY A 73 22.47 -33.27 -22.04
CA GLY A 73 21.26 -32.67 -22.63
C GLY A 73 19.95 -32.84 -21.88
N LYS A 74 19.94 -33.26 -20.59
CA LYS A 74 18.73 -33.41 -19.76
C LYS A 74 18.94 -33.02 -18.29
N ARG A 75 19.52 -31.84 -18.04
CA ARG A 75 19.50 -31.14 -16.73
C ARG A 75 19.35 -29.64 -16.99
N LYS A 76 18.43 -28.98 -16.24
CA LYS A 76 17.62 -27.81 -16.65
C LYS A 76 16.49 -28.19 -17.63
N ALA A 77 15.29 -27.59 -17.58
CA ALA A 77 14.75 -26.65 -16.60
C ALA A 77 13.72 -27.33 -15.68
N SER A 78 14.10 -27.57 -14.43
CA SER A 78 13.18 -27.79 -13.31
C SER A 78 13.76 -27.10 -12.07
N ALA A 79 14.21 -25.86 -12.26
CA ALA A 79 14.57 -25.00 -11.16
C ALA A 79 13.26 -24.63 -10.46
N GLN A 80 13.00 -25.22 -9.30
CA GLN A 80 12.15 -24.55 -8.33
C GLN A 80 12.89 -23.26 -7.98
N HIS A 81 12.41 -22.11 -8.47
CA HIS A 81 13.05 -20.83 -8.21
C HIS A 81 13.13 -20.64 -6.69
N THR A 82 14.33 -20.36 -6.18
CA THR A 82 14.58 -20.16 -4.75
C THR A 82 13.94 -18.87 -4.23
N TYR A 83 13.62 -17.95 -5.13
CA TYR A 83 12.96 -16.67 -4.89
C TYR A 83 11.68 -16.60 -5.75
N PRO A 84 10.60 -15.98 -5.26
CA PRO A 84 9.35 -15.89 -6.01
C PRO A 84 9.49 -14.92 -7.21
N SER A 85 8.89 -15.30 -8.35
CA SER A 85 8.86 -14.50 -9.60
C SER A 85 7.43 -14.25 -10.08
N PRO A 86 7.19 -13.27 -10.99
CA PRO A 86 5.88 -13.03 -11.60
C PRO A 86 5.36 -14.22 -12.43
N MET A 87 4.05 -14.43 -12.48
CA MET A 87 3.45 -15.47 -13.33
C MET A 87 3.46 -15.08 -14.81
N ARG A 88 4.02 -15.95 -15.65
CA ARG A 88 3.91 -15.89 -17.10
C ARG A 88 2.60 -16.55 -17.55
N PHE A 89 1.70 -15.79 -18.16
CA PHE A 89 0.43 -16.30 -18.68
C PHE A 89 0.56 -16.70 -20.17
N SER A 90 -0.31 -17.59 -20.66
CA SER A 90 -0.36 -17.90 -22.10
C SER A 90 -1.38 -16.99 -22.77
N VAL A 91 -0.90 -15.95 -23.47
CA VAL A 91 -1.71 -14.99 -24.23
C VAL A 91 -1.32 -14.99 -25.71
N PRO A 92 -2.24 -14.65 -26.64
CA PRO A 92 -1.90 -14.43 -28.04
C PRO A 92 -0.87 -13.29 -28.22
N PRO A 93 -0.11 -13.28 -29.33
CA PRO A 93 0.73 -12.13 -29.69
C PRO A 93 -0.09 -10.83 -29.80
N PRO A 94 0.50 -9.66 -29.50
CA PRO A 94 -0.17 -8.37 -29.67
C PRO A 94 -0.59 -8.15 -31.13
N LYS A 95 -1.78 -7.56 -31.31
CA LYS A 95 -2.22 -7.06 -32.62
C LYS A 95 -1.55 -5.72 -32.93
N ALA A 96 -1.65 -5.24 -34.17
CA ALA A 96 -1.07 -3.96 -34.58
C ALA A 96 -1.59 -2.78 -33.74
N GLU A 97 -2.89 -2.78 -33.40
CA GLU A 97 -3.53 -1.72 -32.62
C GLU A 97 -3.08 -1.67 -31.16
N ALA A 98 -2.38 -2.70 -30.66
CA ALA A 98 -1.83 -2.73 -29.30
C ALA A 98 -0.53 -1.91 -29.18
N PHE A 99 0.13 -1.60 -30.30
CA PHE A 99 1.33 -0.75 -30.37
C PHE A 99 1.00 0.74 -30.60
N GLU A 100 -0.28 1.08 -30.80
CA GLU A 100 -0.74 2.47 -30.85
C GLU A 100 -0.81 3.08 -29.43
N GLU A 101 -0.66 4.39 -29.33
CA GLU A 101 -0.79 5.09 -28.04
C GLU A 101 -2.22 4.98 -27.49
N PRO A 102 -2.41 4.86 -26.15
CA PRO A 102 -3.74 4.79 -25.55
C PRO A 102 -4.58 6.02 -25.90
N LYS A 103 -5.78 5.77 -26.43
CA LYS A 103 -6.75 6.83 -26.74
C LYS A 103 -7.17 7.54 -25.45
N GLU A 104 -7.38 8.85 -25.54
CA GLU A 104 -7.91 9.66 -24.43
C GLU A 104 -9.24 9.07 -23.91
N ASP A 105 -9.47 9.22 -22.61
CA ASP A 105 -10.66 8.67 -21.95
C ASP A 105 -11.93 9.35 -22.48
N SER A 106 -12.82 8.56 -23.10
CA SER A 106 -14.06 9.07 -23.72
C SER A 106 -15.03 9.60 -22.67
N MET A 107 -15.57 10.80 -22.91
CA MET A 107 -16.35 11.59 -21.94
C MET A 107 -17.68 12.03 -22.55
N ILE A 108 -18.80 11.65 -21.93
CA ILE A 108 -20.14 12.01 -22.39
C ILE A 108 -20.79 13.08 -21.50
N SER A 109 -21.58 13.96 -22.14
CA SER A 109 -22.47 14.91 -21.46
C SER A 109 -23.46 14.15 -20.55
N HIS A 110 -23.86 14.79 -19.45
CA HIS A 110 -24.98 14.30 -18.65
C HIS A 110 -26.30 14.80 -19.28
N GLU A 111 -27.16 13.88 -19.67
CA GLU A 111 -28.40 14.14 -20.41
C GLU A 111 -29.64 13.78 -19.59
N PRO A 112 -30.76 14.53 -19.68
CA PRO A 112 -30.98 15.70 -20.54
C PRO A 112 -30.53 17.04 -19.93
N PHE A 113 -29.87 17.00 -18.76
CA PHE A 113 -29.45 18.20 -18.03
C PHE A 113 -27.95 18.14 -17.70
N PRO A 114 -27.11 18.94 -18.39
CA PRO A 114 -25.69 19.06 -18.11
C PRO A 114 -25.40 19.40 -16.64
N LEU A 115 -24.57 18.59 -15.99
CA LEU A 115 -24.05 18.89 -14.65
C LEU A 115 -22.97 19.95 -14.76
N THR A 116 -23.26 21.18 -14.32
CA THR A 116 -22.33 22.32 -14.39
C THR A 116 -21.84 22.78 -13.02
N MET A 117 -20.65 23.36 -13.02
CA MET A 117 -20.03 24.03 -11.87
C MET A 117 -20.87 25.22 -11.39
N PRO A 118 -20.97 25.46 -10.07
CA PRO A 118 -21.64 26.66 -9.54
C PRO A 118 -21.01 27.93 -10.10
N GLY A 119 -21.82 28.79 -10.72
CA GLY A 119 -21.36 30.07 -11.28
C GLY A 119 -20.48 29.98 -12.53
N SER A 120 -20.41 28.86 -13.25
CA SER A 120 -19.72 28.79 -14.54
C SER A 120 -20.25 27.69 -15.47
N GLU A 121 -20.13 27.90 -16.79
CA GLU A 121 -20.48 26.94 -17.84
C GLU A 121 -19.59 25.69 -17.89
N ARG A 122 -18.73 25.46 -16.87
CA ARG A 122 -17.82 24.31 -16.85
C ARG A 122 -18.59 23.04 -16.49
N GLN A 123 -18.80 22.18 -17.48
CA GLN A 123 -19.49 20.90 -17.33
C GLN A 123 -18.62 19.82 -16.65
N LEU A 124 -19.29 18.90 -15.97
CA LEU A 124 -18.78 17.62 -15.51
C LEU A 124 -19.40 16.50 -16.36
N TYR A 125 -18.54 15.63 -16.89
CA TYR A 125 -18.84 14.57 -17.86
C TYR A 125 -18.76 13.19 -17.19
N LYS A 126 -19.42 12.20 -17.79
CA LYS A 126 -19.26 10.81 -17.39
C LYS A 126 -18.21 10.11 -18.26
N PRO A 127 -17.18 9.45 -17.68
CA PRO A 127 -16.29 8.57 -18.42
C PRO A 127 -17.06 7.37 -18.97
N ILE A 128 -16.76 6.98 -20.21
CA ILE A 128 -17.33 5.80 -20.88
C ILE A 128 -16.24 4.94 -21.52
N ASP A 129 -16.60 3.71 -21.89
CA ASP A 129 -15.74 2.71 -22.54
C ASP A 129 -14.48 2.27 -21.76
N LEU A 130 -14.44 2.58 -20.47
CA LEU A 130 -13.41 2.12 -19.54
C LEU A 130 -13.68 0.72 -19.00
N ALA A 131 -12.60 -0.03 -18.73
CA ALA A 131 -12.66 -1.28 -17.99
C ALA A 131 -12.86 -1.00 -16.47
N GLU A 132 -14.11 -0.98 -16.00
CA GLU A 132 -14.46 -0.74 -14.58
C GLU A 132 -13.78 -1.73 -13.62
N ASN A 133 -13.10 -1.24 -12.57
CA ASN A 133 -12.62 -2.07 -11.44
C ASN A 133 -13.82 -2.70 -10.71
N LYS A 134 -14.00 -4.03 -10.83
CA LYS A 134 -15.17 -4.74 -10.26
C LYS A 134 -14.94 -6.23 -10.03
N ARG A 135 -15.70 -6.80 -9.09
CA ARG A 135 -15.76 -8.25 -8.80
C ARG A 135 -14.41 -8.90 -8.48
N GLY A 136 -13.51 -8.17 -7.82
CA GLY A 136 -12.16 -8.64 -7.49
C GLY A 136 -11.15 -8.54 -8.65
N TYR A 137 -11.45 -7.73 -9.67
CA TYR A 137 -10.52 -7.40 -10.75
C TYR A 137 -10.25 -5.90 -10.78
N ARG A 138 -8.98 -5.54 -10.98
CA ARG A 138 -8.51 -4.21 -11.33
C ARG A 138 -8.01 -4.21 -12.76
N TYR A 139 -8.27 -3.11 -13.46
CA TYR A 139 -7.70 -2.85 -14.78
C TYR A 139 -6.79 -1.63 -14.73
N SER A 140 -5.66 -1.71 -15.42
CA SER A 140 -4.76 -0.57 -15.66
C SER A 140 -4.38 -0.54 -17.14
N ARG A 141 -4.08 0.62 -17.68
CA ARG A 141 -3.81 0.80 -19.11
C ARG A 141 -2.47 0.16 -19.49
N ALA A 142 -2.43 -0.56 -20.62
CA ALA A 142 -1.23 -1.23 -21.12
C ALA A 142 -0.96 -0.86 -22.59
N ILE A 143 0.29 -0.98 -23.02
CA ILE A 143 0.72 -0.80 -24.42
C ILE A 143 1.71 -1.91 -24.79
N ALA A 144 1.69 -2.34 -26.05
CA ALA A 144 2.69 -3.24 -26.60
C ALA A 144 3.94 -2.45 -27.04
N ASP A 145 5.12 -2.95 -26.65
CA ASP A 145 6.41 -2.32 -26.86
C ASP A 145 7.43 -3.39 -27.30
N PRO A 146 8.07 -3.25 -28.48
CA PRO A 146 9.06 -4.21 -28.97
C PRO A 146 10.30 -4.39 -28.07
N GLN A 147 10.52 -3.52 -27.09
CA GLN A 147 11.65 -3.61 -26.14
C GLN A 147 11.42 -4.64 -25.02
N PHE A 148 10.21 -5.21 -24.90
CA PHE A 148 9.81 -6.13 -23.82
C PHE A 148 9.43 -7.54 -24.33
N PRO A 149 10.22 -8.20 -25.21
CA PRO A 149 9.82 -9.46 -25.83
C PRO A 149 9.63 -10.61 -24.82
N HIS A 150 10.41 -10.67 -23.74
CA HIS A 150 10.29 -11.74 -22.74
C HIS A 150 9.04 -11.56 -21.87
N LYS A 151 8.65 -10.31 -21.57
CA LYS A 151 7.42 -9.90 -20.91
C LYS A 151 6.22 -9.77 -21.86
N GLN A 152 6.21 -10.58 -22.93
CA GLN A 152 5.08 -10.71 -23.86
C GLN A 152 4.74 -9.42 -24.61
N TYR A 153 5.72 -8.53 -24.77
CA TYR A 153 5.64 -7.18 -25.33
C TYR A 153 4.86 -6.16 -24.51
N TYR A 154 4.13 -6.52 -23.45
CA TYR A 154 3.27 -5.54 -22.76
C TYR A 154 3.97 -4.84 -21.61
N ARG A 155 3.87 -3.50 -21.59
CA ARG A 155 4.24 -2.65 -20.45
C ARG A 155 3.11 -1.72 -20.03
N SER A 156 3.24 -1.17 -18.83
CA SER A 156 2.29 -0.21 -18.27
C SER A 156 2.30 1.13 -19.04
N THR A 157 1.19 1.85 -18.99
CA THR A 157 1.04 3.20 -19.56
C THR A 157 -0.14 3.93 -18.88
N SER A 158 -0.34 5.21 -19.20
CA SER A 158 -1.45 6.02 -18.68
C SER A 158 -1.84 7.10 -19.70
N PRO A 159 -3.12 7.21 -20.13
CA PRO A 159 -3.58 8.27 -21.03
C PRO A 159 -3.54 9.65 -20.34
N PRO A 160 -3.57 10.74 -21.11
CA PRO A 160 -3.77 12.08 -20.57
C PRO A 160 -5.00 12.15 -19.64
N PRO A 161 -5.00 12.98 -18.57
CA PRO A 161 -3.91 13.85 -18.13
C PRO A 161 -2.81 13.15 -17.32
N HIS A 162 -1.55 13.53 -17.57
CA HIS A 162 -0.35 12.95 -16.93
C HIS A 162 0.08 13.72 -15.66
N TYR A 163 -0.73 13.66 -14.60
CA TYR A 163 -0.40 14.17 -13.25
C TYR A 163 -1.21 13.42 -12.18
N ALA A 164 -1.00 13.74 -10.89
CA ALA A 164 -1.86 13.22 -9.84
C ALA A 164 -3.29 13.75 -10.00
N ARG A 165 -4.24 12.83 -10.18
CA ARG A 165 -5.64 13.12 -10.51
C ARG A 165 -6.58 12.11 -9.85
N LEU A 166 -7.87 12.39 -9.90
CA LEU A 166 -8.89 11.36 -9.67
C LEU A 166 -8.79 10.32 -10.81
N SER A 167 -8.78 9.04 -10.45
CA SER A 167 -8.82 7.94 -11.43
C SER A 167 -10.24 7.78 -11.94
N PHE A 168 -10.40 7.50 -13.23
CA PHE A 168 -11.71 7.17 -13.81
C PHE A 168 -11.98 5.66 -13.73
N GLU A 169 -10.92 4.86 -13.70
CA GLU A 169 -10.90 3.41 -13.56
C GLU A 169 -11.26 2.98 -12.12
N ASP A 170 -10.83 3.76 -11.13
CA ASP A 170 -11.03 3.54 -9.69
C ASP A 170 -12.08 4.51 -9.08
N ALA A 171 -13.16 4.69 -9.83
CA ALA A 171 -14.36 5.47 -9.48
C ALA A 171 -15.63 4.62 -9.62
N ASP A 172 -16.69 4.95 -8.89
CA ASP A 172 -18.01 4.43 -9.23
C ASP A 172 -18.52 5.02 -10.56
N LYS A 173 -19.18 4.18 -11.37
CA LYS A 173 -19.72 4.52 -12.69
C LYS A 173 -20.80 5.61 -12.74
N TRP A 174 -21.23 6.17 -11.60
CA TRP A 174 -22.12 7.33 -11.51
C TRP A 174 -21.39 8.62 -11.08
N MET A 175 -20.09 8.55 -10.79
CA MET A 175 -19.26 9.74 -10.65
C MET A 175 -19.11 10.45 -12.00
N HIS A 176 -19.14 11.78 -11.96
CA HIS A 176 -18.91 12.68 -13.09
C HIS A 176 -17.70 13.56 -12.79
N PHE A 177 -16.95 13.97 -13.82
CA PHE A 177 -15.66 14.64 -13.70
C PHE A 177 -15.50 15.78 -14.71
N THR A 178 -14.74 16.80 -14.35
CA THR A 178 -14.15 17.68 -15.38
C THR A 178 -13.09 16.91 -16.18
N THR A 179 -12.85 17.30 -17.44
CA THR A 179 -11.85 16.66 -18.32
C THR A 179 -10.43 16.62 -17.76
N ASN A 180 -10.07 17.53 -16.85
CA ASN A 180 -8.80 17.54 -16.14
C ASN A 180 -8.75 16.62 -14.89
N ALA A 181 -9.84 15.89 -14.60
CA ALA A 181 -9.93 14.92 -13.51
C ALA A 181 -9.62 15.45 -12.09
N LEU A 182 -9.72 16.76 -11.87
CA LEU A 182 -9.53 17.37 -10.55
C LEU A 182 -10.85 17.75 -9.85
N ILE A 183 -11.97 17.85 -10.57
CA ILE A 183 -13.29 18.16 -9.99
C ILE A 183 -14.23 16.98 -10.22
N THR A 184 -15.04 16.64 -9.22
CA THR A 184 -16.02 15.54 -9.32
C THR A 184 -17.35 15.81 -8.63
N THR A 185 -18.40 15.10 -9.06
CA THR A 185 -19.75 15.11 -8.48
C THR A 185 -20.50 13.80 -8.72
N ASN A 186 -21.63 13.61 -8.03
CA ASN A 186 -22.57 12.52 -8.24
C ASN A 186 -23.99 12.98 -7.86
N GLU A 187 -25.00 12.60 -8.67
CA GLU A 187 -26.40 12.97 -8.43
C GLU A 187 -27.07 12.20 -7.27
N LYS A 188 -26.77 10.91 -7.08
CA LYS A 188 -27.69 9.99 -6.37
C LYS A 188 -26.97 9.01 -5.46
N GLY A 189 -27.45 8.92 -4.21
CA GLY A 189 -26.78 8.16 -3.15
C GLY A 189 -25.40 8.73 -2.82
N TRP A 190 -24.63 8.01 -2.01
CA TRP A 190 -23.20 8.29 -1.84
C TRP A 190 -22.42 7.48 -2.88
N ARG A 191 -21.45 8.11 -3.54
CA ARG A 191 -20.51 7.47 -4.46
C ARG A 191 -19.11 8.00 -4.19
N MET A 192 -18.07 7.19 -4.42
CA MET A 192 -16.68 7.51 -4.13
C MET A 192 -15.79 7.35 -5.37
N VAL A 193 -14.69 8.10 -5.38
CA VAL A 193 -13.55 7.96 -6.29
C VAL A 193 -12.24 8.06 -5.51
N ARG A 194 -11.23 7.31 -5.94
CA ARG A 194 -9.83 7.38 -5.47
C ARG A 194 -8.94 8.09 -6.49
N SER A 195 -7.83 8.66 -6.05
CA SER A 195 -6.80 9.17 -6.97
C SER A 195 -5.99 8.06 -7.64
N ASN A 196 -5.27 8.39 -8.72
CA ASN A 196 -4.27 7.49 -9.32
C ASN A 196 -3.00 7.31 -8.46
N VAL A 197 -2.72 8.23 -7.52
CA VAL A 197 -1.58 8.18 -6.59
C VAL A 197 -1.93 7.56 -5.23
N CYS A 198 -0.94 6.94 -4.57
CA CYS A 198 -1.06 6.28 -3.27
C CYS A 198 0.06 6.66 -2.29
N ALA A 199 -0.32 6.75 -1.00
CA ALA A 199 0.58 6.84 0.14
C ALA A 199 0.97 5.43 0.62
N ARG A 200 2.28 5.16 0.66
CA ARG A 200 2.85 3.86 1.07
C ARG A 200 3.72 3.96 2.33
N GLU A 201 4.44 5.05 2.49
CA GLU A 201 5.18 5.42 3.70
C GLU A 201 5.34 6.94 3.80
N GLY A 202 5.85 7.43 4.92
CA GLY A 202 6.22 8.83 5.12
C GLY A 202 5.03 9.78 5.30
N THR A 203 5.24 11.08 5.06
CA THR A 203 4.26 12.12 5.39
C THR A 203 3.78 12.88 4.14
N LEU A 204 2.51 12.72 3.78
CA LEU A 204 1.95 13.15 2.50
C LEU A 204 0.68 13.99 2.68
N TYR A 205 0.52 15.02 1.84
CA TYR A 205 -0.55 16.00 1.91
C TYR A 205 -1.29 16.17 0.58
N TYR A 206 -2.60 16.42 0.67
CA TYR A 206 -3.41 16.96 -0.42
C TYR A 206 -4.48 17.93 0.13
N GLU A 207 -5.07 18.74 -0.75
CA GLU A 207 -6.19 19.63 -0.43
C GLU A 207 -7.45 19.27 -1.21
N ILE A 208 -8.60 19.60 -0.63
CA ILE A 208 -9.87 19.74 -1.34
C ILE A 208 -10.42 21.16 -1.20
N LYS A 209 -11.29 21.56 -2.12
CA LYS A 209 -12.15 22.74 -2.03
C LYS A 209 -13.60 22.34 -2.30
N VAL A 210 -14.50 22.71 -1.40
CA VAL A 210 -15.94 22.43 -1.58
C VAL A 210 -16.55 23.53 -2.45
N HIS A 211 -17.08 23.14 -3.61
CA HIS A 211 -17.75 24.06 -4.55
C HIS A 211 -19.27 24.01 -4.42
N ARG A 212 -19.84 22.83 -4.14
CA ARG A 212 -21.25 22.67 -3.73
C ARG A 212 -21.36 21.71 -2.55
N GLY A 213 -22.06 22.09 -1.50
CA GLY A 213 -22.14 21.33 -0.26
C GLY A 213 -22.96 22.06 0.80
N VAL A 214 -22.49 22.06 2.06
CA VAL A 214 -23.10 22.88 3.12
C VAL A 214 -22.97 24.38 2.77
N PRO A 215 -24.07 25.16 2.76
CA PRO A 215 -24.03 26.59 2.46
C PRO A 215 -23.12 27.42 3.38
N LYS A 216 -22.77 28.63 2.93
CA LYS A 216 -21.88 29.57 3.66
C LYS A 216 -22.48 30.05 4.97
N GLU A 217 -23.79 30.12 5.02
CA GLU A 217 -24.62 30.48 6.17
C GLU A 217 -24.55 29.33 7.19
N GLY A 218 -24.78 28.10 6.74
CA GLY A 218 -24.81 26.85 7.50
C GLY A 218 -25.68 25.81 6.77
N PRO A 219 -25.89 24.61 7.34
CA PRO A 219 -26.98 23.75 6.87
C PRO A 219 -28.32 24.44 7.14
N ASP A 220 -29.29 24.28 6.23
CA ASP A 220 -30.62 24.84 6.40
C ASP A 220 -31.46 23.93 7.34
N PRO A 221 -31.92 24.43 8.52
CA PRO A 221 -32.69 23.62 9.45
C PRO A 221 -34.09 23.24 8.95
N ASP A 222 -34.62 23.95 7.95
CA ASP A 222 -35.94 23.74 7.35
C ASP A 222 -35.86 22.99 5.99
N ALA A 223 -34.67 22.51 5.61
CA ALA A 223 -34.43 21.79 4.35
C ALA A 223 -35.24 20.48 4.25
N ASN A 224 -36.25 20.48 3.39
CA ASN A 224 -37.12 19.33 3.15
C ASN A 224 -36.62 18.44 1.99
N GLY A 225 -35.49 17.76 2.20
CA GLY A 225 -34.97 16.79 1.22
C GLY A 225 -33.52 16.35 1.48
N PRO A 226 -32.95 15.52 0.59
CA PRO A 226 -31.51 15.27 0.58
C PRO A 226 -30.76 16.49 0.03
N GLU A 227 -29.91 17.09 0.86
CA GLU A 227 -29.03 18.21 0.48
C GLU A 227 -27.74 17.72 -0.24
N PRO A 228 -27.05 18.58 -1.02
CA PRO A 228 -25.71 18.31 -1.54
C PRO A 228 -24.71 18.12 -0.39
N HIS A 229 -24.03 16.98 -0.35
CA HIS A 229 -22.99 16.71 0.65
C HIS A 229 -21.71 16.14 0.04
N VAL A 230 -20.59 16.37 0.72
CA VAL A 230 -19.27 15.82 0.36
C VAL A 230 -18.59 15.19 1.57
N ARG A 231 -17.76 14.18 1.32
CA ARG A 231 -16.96 13.51 2.35
C ARG A 231 -15.60 13.13 1.77
N PHE A 232 -14.55 13.26 2.56
CA PHE A 232 -13.17 13.17 2.04
C PHE A 232 -12.24 12.52 3.08
N GLY A 233 -11.14 11.94 2.61
CA GLY A 233 -10.12 11.35 3.46
C GLY A 233 -9.31 10.29 2.71
N TRP A 234 -8.94 9.21 3.38
CA TRP A 234 -8.07 8.18 2.82
C TRP A 234 -8.76 6.82 2.78
N ALA A 235 -8.63 6.08 1.67
CA ALA A 235 -9.19 4.75 1.49
C ALA A 235 -8.17 3.79 0.87
N ARG A 236 -8.23 2.51 1.24
CA ARG A 236 -7.52 1.43 0.51
C ARG A 236 -8.35 0.95 -0.68
N ARG A 237 -7.81 0.01 -1.46
CA ARG A 237 -8.47 -0.59 -2.63
C ARG A 237 -9.72 -1.39 -2.26
N GLU A 238 -9.71 -2.08 -1.13
CA GLU A 238 -10.84 -2.90 -0.68
C GLU A 238 -12.09 -2.09 -0.29
N ALA A 239 -11.96 -0.78 -0.11
CA ALA A 239 -13.09 0.09 0.24
C ALA A 239 -14.09 0.19 -0.94
N PRO A 240 -15.39 -0.08 -0.74
CA PRO A 240 -16.38 -0.11 -1.81
C PRO A 240 -16.69 1.29 -2.36
N LEU A 241 -16.63 1.45 -3.69
CA LEU A 241 -16.81 2.73 -4.39
C LEU A 241 -18.28 3.22 -4.43
N ASP A 242 -19.25 2.33 -4.21
CA ASP A 242 -20.68 2.66 -4.08
C ASP A 242 -21.08 3.07 -2.64
N ALA A 243 -20.10 3.27 -1.76
CA ALA A 243 -20.26 3.77 -0.40
C ALA A 243 -19.34 4.98 -0.14
N PRO A 244 -19.62 5.82 0.86
CA PRO A 244 -18.78 6.97 1.19
C PRO A 244 -17.55 6.58 1.99
N VAL A 245 -16.45 7.34 1.85
CA VAL A 245 -15.24 7.20 2.67
C VAL A 245 -15.57 7.19 4.17
N GLY A 246 -14.93 6.31 4.94
CA GLY A 246 -15.24 6.07 6.36
C GLY A 246 -16.51 5.22 6.62
N PHE A 247 -17.15 4.67 5.58
CA PHE A 247 -18.27 3.72 5.74
C PHE A 247 -17.84 2.42 6.45
N ASP A 248 -16.62 1.96 6.18
CA ASP A 248 -16.12 0.62 6.49
C ASP A 248 -14.85 0.63 7.37
N GLY A 249 -14.14 -0.50 7.42
CA GLY A 249 -12.84 -0.63 8.08
C GLY A 249 -11.61 -0.27 7.21
N TYR A 250 -11.76 -0.18 5.88
CA TYR A 250 -10.65 0.09 4.96
C TYR A 250 -10.42 1.58 4.66
N SER A 251 -11.31 2.45 5.16
CA SER A 251 -11.28 3.89 4.90
C SER A 251 -11.49 4.76 6.14
N TYR A 252 -10.95 5.98 6.08
CA TYR A 252 -10.96 7.01 7.11
C TYR A 252 -11.44 8.32 6.50
N GLY A 253 -12.68 8.73 6.82
CA GLY A 253 -13.32 9.91 6.25
C GLY A 253 -13.49 11.05 7.26
N ILE A 254 -13.82 12.23 6.73
CA ILE A 254 -14.24 13.43 7.45
C ILE A 254 -15.53 13.95 6.79
N THR A 255 -16.55 14.27 7.57
CA THR A 255 -17.80 14.85 7.06
C THR A 255 -17.70 16.35 6.83
N ASP A 256 -18.50 16.86 5.90
CA ASP A 256 -18.74 18.29 5.72
C ASP A 256 -19.64 18.86 6.83
N ILE A 257 -20.80 18.24 7.07
CA ILE A 257 -21.72 18.58 8.15
C ILE A 257 -21.18 18.12 9.50
N ARG A 258 -21.24 19.00 10.52
CA ARG A 258 -20.65 18.84 11.87
C ARG A 258 -19.11 18.66 11.94
N PHE A 259 -18.44 18.56 10.79
CA PHE A 259 -16.99 18.36 10.67
C PHE A 259 -16.47 17.22 11.57
N GLU A 260 -17.10 16.05 11.49
CA GLU A 260 -16.81 14.89 12.33
C GLU A 260 -15.85 13.92 11.62
N THR A 261 -15.04 13.20 12.40
CA THR A 261 -14.25 12.07 11.87
C THR A 261 -15.18 10.88 11.66
N MET A 262 -14.92 10.04 10.64
CA MET A 262 -15.84 8.97 10.23
C MET A 262 -15.08 7.69 9.88
N HIS A 263 -15.39 6.59 10.57
CA HIS A 263 -14.81 5.28 10.32
C HIS A 263 -15.80 4.20 10.75
N ARG A 264 -15.96 3.10 9.98
CA ARG A 264 -16.98 2.05 10.20
C ARG A 264 -18.41 2.59 10.34
N SER A 265 -18.74 3.68 9.65
CA SER A 265 -20.00 4.42 9.80
C SER A 265 -20.30 4.86 11.25
N ARG A 266 -19.25 5.21 12.01
CA ARG A 266 -19.33 5.80 13.35
C ARG A 266 -18.68 7.19 13.33
N PRO A 267 -19.37 8.26 13.77
CA PRO A 267 -18.77 9.57 13.94
C PRO A 267 -17.82 9.59 15.14
N GLY A 268 -16.79 10.43 15.05
CA GLY A 268 -15.81 10.71 16.08
C GLY A 268 -15.39 12.18 16.08
N LYS A 269 -14.39 12.52 16.88
CA LYS A 269 -13.91 13.90 17.07
C LYS A 269 -12.42 13.99 16.76
N PHE A 270 -11.96 15.17 16.38
CA PHE A 270 -10.53 15.47 16.35
C PHE A 270 -9.93 15.52 17.76
N TYR A 271 -8.63 15.27 17.86
CA TYR A 271 -7.88 15.28 19.10
C TYR A 271 -6.64 16.18 19.00
N ASN A 272 -6.23 16.74 20.14
CA ASN A 272 -4.92 17.38 20.27
C ASN A 272 -3.83 16.31 20.41
N ALA A 273 -2.82 16.34 19.54
CA ALA A 273 -1.71 15.39 19.56
C ALA A 273 -0.95 15.42 20.91
N LYS A 274 -0.64 14.25 21.46
CA LYS A 274 0.01 14.14 22.78
C LYS A 274 1.45 14.63 22.73
N LYS A 275 1.75 15.75 23.41
CA LYS A 275 3.14 16.17 23.67
C LYS A 275 3.82 15.12 24.58
N ILE A 276 4.84 14.43 24.06
CA ILE A 276 5.47 13.22 24.61
C ILE A 276 6.07 13.39 26.03
N LYS A 277 6.20 14.62 26.55
CA LYS A 277 6.93 14.97 27.79
C LYS A 277 6.27 14.57 29.13
N SER A 278 5.51 13.48 29.21
CA SER A 278 5.15 12.90 30.52
C SER A 278 4.95 11.37 30.48
N LYS A 279 5.67 10.65 31.36
CA LYS A 279 5.51 9.19 31.57
C LYS A 279 4.32 8.84 32.50
N THR A 280 3.39 9.77 32.70
CA THR A 280 2.45 9.74 33.83
C THR A 280 1.03 10.25 33.47
N ALA A 281 0.54 9.92 32.26
CA ALA A 281 -0.79 10.31 31.82
C ALA A 281 -1.57 9.11 31.24
N LYS A 282 -2.34 8.40 32.08
CA LYS A 282 -3.35 7.40 31.64
C LYS A 282 -4.62 8.03 31.04
N ASN A 283 -4.56 9.30 30.64
CA ASN A 283 -5.71 10.04 30.15
C ASN A 283 -5.92 9.80 28.65
N ALA A 284 -7.19 9.64 28.26
CA ALA A 284 -7.61 9.69 26.87
C ALA A 284 -7.20 11.03 26.24
N PRO A 285 -6.88 11.08 24.93
CA PRO A 285 -6.54 12.34 24.27
C PRO A 285 -7.73 13.31 24.35
N THR A 286 -7.46 14.57 24.67
CA THR A 286 -8.51 15.59 24.83
C THR A 286 -9.13 15.91 23.47
N PRO A 287 -10.47 15.73 23.30
CA PRO A 287 -11.15 16.12 22.07
C PRO A 287 -11.00 17.61 21.82
N VAL A 288 -10.87 17.99 20.56
CA VAL A 288 -10.95 19.38 20.12
C VAL A 288 -12.42 19.84 20.22
N VAL A 289 -12.63 21.02 20.78
CA VAL A 289 -13.92 21.73 20.70
C VAL A 289 -13.81 22.71 19.54
N LEU A 290 -14.57 22.48 18.48
CA LEU A 290 -14.63 23.37 17.32
C LEU A 290 -15.36 24.67 17.70
N ALA A 291 -14.80 25.81 17.31
CA ALA A 291 -15.51 27.08 17.37
C ALA A 291 -16.71 27.08 16.41
N PRO A 292 -17.79 27.84 16.65
CA PRO A 292 -19.01 27.80 15.82
C PRO A 292 -18.77 27.94 14.31
N GLU A 293 -17.84 28.80 13.91
CA GLU A 293 -17.40 29.02 12.53
C GLU A 293 -16.66 27.83 11.89
N ASP A 294 -16.07 26.96 12.72
CA ASP A 294 -15.35 25.75 12.32
C ASP A 294 -16.21 24.47 12.42
N GLN A 295 -17.48 24.54 12.84
CA GLN A 295 -18.35 23.36 13.00
C GLN A 295 -18.78 22.69 11.69
N HIS A 296 -18.54 23.32 10.53
CA HIS A 296 -18.90 22.79 9.22
C HIS A 296 -17.77 23.06 8.21
N VAL A 297 -17.66 22.20 7.20
CA VAL A 297 -16.97 22.52 5.94
C VAL A 297 -18.00 23.10 4.99
N LYS A 298 -17.84 24.37 4.61
CA LYS A 298 -18.81 25.15 3.84
C LYS A 298 -18.35 25.38 2.41
N GLU A 299 -19.26 25.79 1.53
CA GLU A 299 -18.91 26.20 0.16
C GLU A 299 -17.86 27.31 0.13
N GLY A 300 -16.71 27.02 -0.47
CA GLY A 300 -15.52 27.88 -0.52
C GLY A 300 -14.43 27.53 0.50
N ASP A 301 -14.70 26.69 1.52
CA ASP A 301 -13.66 26.21 2.43
C ASP A 301 -12.65 25.30 1.69
N VAL A 302 -11.37 25.47 2.02
CA VAL A 302 -10.28 24.59 1.62
C VAL A 302 -9.90 23.70 2.80
N ILE A 303 -9.97 22.39 2.62
CA ILE A 303 -9.57 21.42 3.65
C ILE A 303 -8.32 20.68 3.19
N GLY A 304 -7.25 20.82 3.97
CA GLY A 304 -6.02 20.06 3.83
C GLY A 304 -6.10 18.75 4.63
N VAL A 305 -5.71 17.65 4.00
CA VAL A 305 -5.67 16.33 4.63
C VAL A 305 -4.25 15.77 4.54
N GLU A 306 -3.68 15.51 5.70
CA GLU A 306 -2.34 14.94 5.88
C GLU A 306 -2.47 13.48 6.34
N ILE A 307 -1.64 12.60 5.79
CA ILE A 307 -1.37 11.26 6.33
C ILE A 307 0.11 11.16 6.70
N GLN A 308 0.38 10.63 7.88
CA GLN A 308 1.69 10.16 8.32
C GLN A 308 1.66 8.64 8.41
N LEU A 309 2.65 7.99 7.82
CA LEU A 309 2.88 6.55 7.85
C LEU A 309 4.33 6.28 8.31
N PRO A 310 4.59 5.18 9.03
CA PRO A 310 5.95 4.70 9.29
C PRO A 310 6.64 4.26 7.98
N SER A 311 7.93 3.95 8.05
CA SER A 311 8.65 3.35 6.93
C SER A 311 8.11 1.96 6.57
N LEU A 312 8.27 1.56 5.31
CA LEU A 312 7.89 0.23 4.81
C LEU A 312 8.58 -0.89 5.60
N SER A 313 9.82 -0.68 6.05
CA SER A 313 10.56 -1.63 6.90
C SER A 313 9.87 -1.86 8.25
N LEU A 314 9.39 -0.80 8.91
CA LEU A 314 8.65 -0.94 10.16
C LEU A 314 7.24 -1.49 9.93
N HIS A 315 6.57 -1.08 8.84
CA HIS A 315 5.30 -1.65 8.41
C HIS A 315 5.42 -3.17 8.22
N ARG A 316 6.48 -3.64 7.55
CA ARG A 316 6.77 -5.06 7.34
C ARG A 316 6.94 -5.81 8.67
N LYS A 317 7.73 -5.27 9.62
CA LYS A 317 7.87 -5.83 10.98
C LYS A 317 6.50 -5.98 11.70
N VAL A 318 5.57 -5.03 11.53
CA VAL A 318 4.19 -5.14 12.08
C VAL A 318 3.38 -6.22 11.37
N VAL A 319 3.45 -6.30 10.04
CA VAL A 319 2.67 -7.23 9.21
C VAL A 319 3.14 -8.68 9.30
N ASP A 320 4.44 -8.92 9.48
CA ASP A 320 4.97 -10.25 9.80
C ASP A 320 4.77 -10.63 11.28
N GLY A 321 4.56 -9.63 12.16
CA GLY A 321 4.26 -9.84 13.59
C GLY A 321 5.51 -9.88 14.48
N ILE A 322 6.62 -9.38 13.96
CA ILE A 322 7.94 -9.33 14.61
C ILE A 322 8.11 -8.02 15.42
N TYR A 323 7.33 -6.98 15.10
CA TYR A 323 7.37 -5.64 15.72
C TYR A 323 7.50 -5.69 17.25
N ASN A 324 8.54 -5.06 17.79
CA ASN A 324 8.77 -4.98 19.23
C ASN A 324 8.99 -3.54 19.66
N HIS A 325 8.02 -2.95 20.37
CA HIS A 325 8.05 -1.57 20.85
C HIS A 325 9.28 -1.21 21.72
N ALA A 326 9.97 -2.21 22.30
CA ALA A 326 11.20 -1.99 23.07
C ALA A 326 12.47 -1.81 22.20
N VAL A 327 12.39 -2.07 20.89
CA VAL A 327 13.49 -1.99 19.91
C VAL A 327 13.09 -1.09 18.74
N ASP A 328 11.90 -1.32 18.19
CA ASP A 328 11.25 -0.52 17.15
C ASP A 328 10.48 0.66 17.79
N SER A 329 11.21 1.56 18.45
CA SER A 329 10.64 2.68 19.22
C SER A 329 10.45 3.99 18.43
N GLY A 330 10.94 4.05 17.19
CA GLY A 330 10.75 5.15 16.25
C GLY A 330 9.81 4.77 15.10
N ASP A 331 9.60 5.69 14.16
CA ASP A 331 8.78 5.49 12.95
C ASP A 331 9.43 4.62 11.87
N GLY A 332 10.63 4.10 12.13
CA GLY A 332 11.39 3.26 11.20
C GLY A 332 12.23 4.01 10.17
N PHE A 333 12.21 5.35 10.16
CA PHE A 333 13.13 6.17 9.34
C PHE A 333 14.47 6.45 10.05
N ASP A 334 14.63 6.03 11.31
CA ASP A 334 15.87 6.14 12.10
C ASP A 334 16.84 4.99 11.93
N GLN A 335 16.34 3.82 11.54
CA GLN A 335 17.18 2.68 11.22
C GLN A 335 17.85 2.99 9.86
N GLY A 336 19.17 3.12 9.85
CA GLY A 336 19.93 3.21 8.61
C GLY A 336 19.74 1.95 7.76
N SER A 337 20.35 1.89 6.57
CA SER A 337 20.18 0.78 5.60
C SER A 337 20.68 -0.61 6.06
N HIS A 338 21.00 -0.77 7.34
CA HIS A 338 21.08 -2.06 8.02
C HIS A 338 19.69 -2.71 8.10
N GLN A 339 19.35 -3.52 7.10
CA GLN A 339 18.37 -4.58 7.28
C GLN A 339 18.87 -5.53 8.38
N ASP A 340 18.00 -5.91 9.32
CA ASP A 340 18.27 -7.02 10.22
C ASP A 340 18.42 -8.29 9.36
N ALA A 341 19.37 -9.18 9.68
CA ALA A 341 19.69 -10.32 8.80
C ALA A 341 18.53 -11.32 8.60
N ASP A 342 17.52 -11.28 9.49
CA ASP A 342 16.30 -12.08 9.42
C ASP A 342 15.12 -11.36 8.71
N THR A 343 15.23 -10.06 8.39
CA THR A 343 14.18 -9.35 7.64
C THR A 343 14.16 -9.81 6.19
N GLN A 344 12.99 -10.27 5.72
CA GLN A 344 12.79 -10.58 4.30
C GLN A 344 12.87 -9.30 3.44
N PRO A 345 13.36 -9.40 2.19
CA PRO A 345 13.39 -8.28 1.26
C PRO A 345 11.98 -7.80 0.90
N MET A 346 11.89 -6.53 0.46
CA MET A 346 10.65 -5.91 -0.03
C MET A 346 10.42 -6.28 -1.51
N ASP A 347 10.09 -7.54 -1.77
CA ASP A 347 9.83 -8.05 -3.12
C ASP A 347 8.46 -7.56 -3.65
N ILE A 348 8.47 -6.86 -4.79
CA ILE A 348 7.26 -6.47 -5.54
C ILE A 348 7.12 -7.42 -6.74
N ILE A 349 5.96 -8.09 -6.84
CA ILE A 349 5.70 -9.17 -7.79
C ILE A 349 4.30 -8.98 -8.36
N ARG A 350 4.21 -8.76 -9.68
CA ARG A 350 3.01 -8.21 -10.34
C ARG A 350 2.42 -9.17 -11.37
N ASP A 351 1.56 -10.07 -10.90
CA ASP A 351 0.79 -10.98 -11.75
C ASP A 351 -0.24 -10.20 -12.58
N ARG A 352 0.10 -9.93 -13.85
CA ARG A 352 -0.68 -9.10 -14.79
C ARG A 352 -0.99 -9.87 -16.06
N ILE A 353 -2.24 -9.84 -16.52
CA ILE A 353 -2.67 -10.46 -17.78
C ILE A 353 -3.01 -9.35 -18.78
N PRO A 354 -2.32 -9.22 -19.93
CA PRO A 354 -2.71 -8.27 -20.95
C PRO A 354 -4.01 -8.73 -21.64
N VAL A 355 -4.99 -7.83 -21.69
CA VAL A 355 -6.33 -8.05 -22.28
C VAL A 355 -6.71 -6.85 -23.15
N ALA A 356 -7.42 -7.12 -24.25
CA ALA A 356 -8.00 -6.08 -25.10
C ALA A 356 -9.45 -5.82 -24.71
N TYR A 357 -9.88 -4.55 -24.75
CA TYR A 357 -11.26 -4.13 -24.51
C TYR A 357 -11.55 -2.83 -25.25
N LYS A 358 -12.63 -2.80 -26.06
CA LYS A 358 -13.13 -1.59 -26.73
C LYS A 358 -12.02 -0.78 -27.42
N GLY A 359 -11.23 -1.46 -28.25
CA GLY A 359 -10.15 -0.84 -29.05
C GLY A 359 -8.96 -0.29 -28.24
N ASN A 360 -8.76 -0.76 -27.01
CA ASN A 360 -7.67 -0.40 -26.10
C ASN A 360 -7.06 -1.67 -25.45
N SER A 361 -5.81 -1.56 -24.97
CA SER A 361 -5.14 -2.60 -24.18
C SER A 361 -5.09 -2.26 -22.68
N TYR A 362 -5.28 -3.27 -21.84
CA TYR A 362 -5.25 -3.19 -20.38
C TYR A 362 -4.46 -4.35 -19.79
N PHE A 363 -3.93 -4.19 -18.57
CA PHE A 363 -3.61 -5.31 -17.69
C PHE A 363 -4.80 -5.59 -16.77
N GLU A 364 -5.32 -6.81 -16.82
CA GLU A 364 -6.20 -7.40 -15.80
C GLU A 364 -5.35 -7.92 -14.63
N VAL A 365 -5.71 -7.56 -13.40
CA VAL A 365 -5.08 -7.99 -12.14
C VAL A 365 -6.18 -8.42 -11.17
N LEU A 366 -5.93 -9.45 -10.36
CA LEU A 366 -6.81 -9.80 -9.24
C LEU A 366 -6.60 -8.80 -8.10
N ASP A 367 -7.58 -7.95 -7.82
CA ASP A 367 -7.47 -6.91 -6.79
C ASP A 367 -7.78 -7.44 -5.39
N HIS A 368 -7.40 -6.66 -4.40
CA HIS A 368 -7.62 -6.90 -2.99
C HIS A 368 -9.12 -6.99 -2.65
N VAL A 369 -9.49 -7.94 -1.77
CA VAL A 369 -10.88 -8.19 -1.38
C VAL A 369 -11.10 -8.05 0.11
N THR A 370 -12.38 -7.90 0.51
CA THR A 370 -12.75 -7.81 1.93
C THR A 370 -12.33 -9.08 2.66
N SER A 371 -11.60 -8.91 3.75
CA SER A 371 -11.23 -9.99 4.66
C SER A 371 -12.32 -10.15 5.72
N LYS A 372 -12.66 -11.40 6.06
CA LYS A 372 -13.72 -11.68 7.03
C LYS A 372 -13.47 -11.13 8.45
N PRO A 373 -12.23 -11.06 8.96
CA PRO A 373 -11.93 -10.27 10.16
C PRO A 373 -12.26 -8.78 10.01
N MET A 374 -12.06 -8.19 8.83
CA MET A 374 -12.46 -6.79 8.57
C MET A 374 -13.97 -6.63 8.46
N GLU A 375 -14.70 -7.60 7.90
CA GLU A 375 -16.17 -7.58 7.84
C GLU A 375 -16.77 -7.60 9.25
N ILE A 376 -16.30 -8.50 10.12
CA ILE A 376 -16.70 -8.56 11.54
C ILE A 376 -16.30 -7.26 12.27
N TYR A 377 -15.18 -6.64 11.91
CA TYR A 377 -14.76 -5.35 12.47
C TYR A 377 -15.66 -4.20 12.00
N ALA A 378 -15.98 -4.12 10.71
CA ALA A 378 -16.80 -3.07 10.13
C ALA A 378 -18.27 -3.11 10.64
N ASP A 379 -18.77 -4.28 11.03
CA ASP A 379 -20.11 -4.43 11.58
C ASP A 379 -20.43 -3.44 12.72
N ARG A 380 -21.58 -2.78 12.61
CA ARG A 380 -22.08 -1.79 13.57
C ARG A 380 -22.54 -2.42 14.88
N THR A 381 -22.84 -3.71 14.90
CA THR A 381 -23.13 -4.51 16.10
C THR A 381 -21.88 -4.89 16.89
N THR A 382 -20.71 -4.99 16.25
CA THR A 382 -19.44 -5.36 16.90
C THR A 382 -18.96 -4.28 17.87
N ASN A 383 -19.12 -4.56 19.17
CA ASN A 383 -18.69 -3.71 20.28
C ASN A 383 -17.26 -4.08 20.72
N LEU A 384 -16.29 -3.21 20.40
CA LEU A 384 -14.87 -3.42 20.70
C LEU A 384 -14.55 -3.48 22.21
N ASN A 385 -15.43 -2.97 23.07
CA ASN A 385 -15.25 -3.00 24.53
C ASN A 385 -15.69 -4.33 25.15
N HIS A 386 -16.42 -5.17 24.40
CA HIS A 386 -17.02 -6.43 24.88
C HIS A 386 -16.83 -7.54 23.84
N LEU A 387 -15.58 -7.75 23.42
CA LEU A 387 -15.20 -8.84 22.51
C LEU A 387 -15.14 -10.19 23.27
N PRO A 388 -15.46 -11.32 22.60
CA PRO A 388 -15.47 -12.64 23.24
C PRO A 388 -14.06 -13.11 23.59
N THR A 389 -13.85 -13.47 24.86
CA THR A 389 -12.54 -13.88 25.40
C THR A 389 -12.31 -15.40 25.36
N THR A 390 -13.36 -16.22 25.20
CA THR A 390 -13.26 -17.69 25.30
C THR A 390 -14.12 -18.45 24.29
N GLY A 391 -13.46 -19.11 23.32
CA GLY A 391 -14.03 -20.21 22.53
C GLY A 391 -14.99 -19.83 21.37
N PRO A 392 -14.92 -20.53 20.22
CA PRO A 392 -15.84 -20.31 19.11
C PRO A 392 -17.19 -21.01 19.33
N SER A 393 -18.25 -20.25 19.62
CA SER A 393 -19.62 -20.75 19.57
C SER A 393 -20.08 -20.91 18.11
N SER A 394 -19.84 -22.10 17.54
CA SER A 394 -20.32 -22.59 16.24
C SER A 394 -20.02 -21.73 14.99
N ASN A 395 -19.07 -22.21 14.18
CA ASN A 395 -18.91 -21.91 12.73
C ASN A 395 -18.82 -20.44 12.27
N LYS A 396 -18.67 -19.48 13.18
CA LYS A 396 -18.31 -18.09 12.87
C LYS A 396 -16.95 -17.74 13.46
N GLU A 397 -16.07 -17.22 12.62
CA GLU A 397 -14.88 -16.50 13.06
C GLU A 397 -15.31 -15.29 13.90
N SER A 398 -14.46 -14.89 14.85
CA SER A 398 -14.76 -13.79 15.78
C SER A 398 -13.47 -13.12 16.23
N ILE A 399 -13.53 -11.80 16.38
CA ILE A 399 -12.39 -10.97 16.80
C ILE A 399 -12.27 -11.03 18.32
N LYS A 400 -11.10 -11.42 18.82
CA LYS A 400 -10.83 -11.53 20.27
C LYS A 400 -10.31 -10.22 20.87
N THR A 401 -9.63 -9.39 20.08
CA THR A 401 -8.99 -8.14 20.50
C THR A 401 -9.23 -7.02 19.49
N ALA A 402 -9.44 -5.80 19.96
CA ALA A 402 -9.55 -4.62 19.09
C ALA A 402 -8.24 -4.40 18.30
N PRO A 403 -8.25 -3.65 17.18
CA PRO A 403 -7.05 -3.39 16.41
C PRO A 403 -5.92 -2.80 17.26
N ASN A 404 -4.73 -3.38 17.09
CA ASN A 404 -3.50 -3.06 17.82
C ASN A 404 -2.31 -3.64 17.03
N PRO A 405 -1.04 -3.21 17.25
CA PRO A 405 0.09 -3.66 16.44
C PRO A 405 0.34 -5.18 16.45
N HIS A 406 -0.17 -5.89 17.47
CA HIS A 406 0.05 -7.32 17.73
C HIS A 406 -1.22 -8.17 17.56
N ASN A 407 -2.23 -7.69 16.82
CA ASN A 407 -3.46 -8.44 16.56
C ASN A 407 -3.18 -9.78 15.84
N GLU A 408 -3.91 -10.85 16.17
CA GLU A 408 -3.71 -12.15 15.52
C GLU A 408 -3.99 -12.10 14.01
N TYR A 409 -4.94 -11.27 13.59
CA TYR A 409 -5.29 -11.05 12.20
C TYR A 409 -4.44 -9.89 11.61
N PRO A 410 -3.60 -10.12 10.58
CA PRO A 410 -2.76 -9.07 9.99
C PRO A 410 -3.56 -7.85 9.50
N ALA A 411 -4.73 -8.07 8.90
CA ALA A 411 -5.63 -7.00 8.45
C ALA A 411 -6.19 -6.12 9.59
N LEU A 412 -6.11 -6.56 10.85
CA LEU A 412 -6.49 -5.80 12.05
C LEU A 412 -5.29 -5.30 12.86
N ARG A 413 -4.06 -5.40 12.32
CA ARG A 413 -2.89 -4.77 12.94
C ARG A 413 -2.84 -3.29 12.63
N THR A 414 -2.42 -2.49 13.60
CA THR A 414 -2.33 -1.03 13.48
C THR A 414 -0.88 -0.58 13.42
N LEU A 415 -0.58 0.36 12.52
CA LEU A 415 0.74 0.92 12.27
C LEU A 415 1.13 1.92 13.38
N PRO A 416 2.16 1.64 14.20
CA PRO A 416 2.73 2.62 15.12
C PRO A 416 3.19 3.86 14.37
N HIS A 417 3.21 5.02 15.04
CA HIS A 417 3.60 6.33 14.49
C HIS A 417 2.76 6.85 13.30
N SER A 418 1.77 6.10 12.83
CA SER A 418 0.82 6.58 11.81
C SER A 418 -0.25 7.50 12.39
N ALA A 419 -0.61 8.54 11.63
CA ALA A 419 -1.61 9.53 12.01
C ALA A 419 -2.29 10.14 10.77
N MET A 420 -3.48 10.69 10.95
CA MET A 420 -4.18 11.50 9.94
C MET A 420 -4.51 12.86 10.56
N ARG A 421 -4.07 13.95 9.94
CA ARG A 421 -4.25 15.33 10.44
C ARG A 421 -5.07 16.15 9.44
N VAL A 422 -5.86 17.08 9.96
CA VAL A 422 -6.81 17.86 9.16
C VAL A 422 -6.64 19.35 9.42
N TYR A 423 -6.63 20.12 8.34
CA TYR A 423 -6.44 21.56 8.33
C TYR A 423 -7.62 22.24 7.63
N LYS A 424 -8.22 23.26 8.24
CA LYS A 424 -9.24 24.10 7.60
C LYS A 424 -8.61 25.45 7.26
N ASN A 425 -8.63 25.82 5.98
CA ASN A 425 -8.03 27.07 5.47
C ASN A 425 -6.58 27.28 5.97
N GLY A 426 -5.79 26.20 6.01
CA GLY A 426 -4.39 26.17 6.47
C GLY A 426 -4.15 26.16 7.98
N LYS A 427 -5.19 26.34 8.80
CA LYS A 427 -5.16 26.21 10.26
C LYS A 427 -5.33 24.74 10.65
N LEU A 428 -4.43 24.19 11.46
CA LEU A 428 -4.58 22.83 12.02
C LEU A 428 -5.82 22.77 12.90
N ILE A 429 -6.71 21.82 12.60
CA ILE A 429 -7.91 21.54 13.41
C ILE A 429 -7.59 20.46 14.44
N GLY A 430 -6.86 19.41 14.05
CA GLY A 430 -6.36 18.40 14.96
C GLY A 430 -5.94 17.12 14.27
N THR A 431 -5.65 16.11 15.08
CA THR A 431 -5.43 14.73 14.62
C THR A 431 -6.78 14.01 14.59
N ALA A 432 -7.16 13.48 13.44
CA ALA A 432 -8.43 12.79 13.21
C ALA A 432 -8.37 11.32 13.63
N PHE A 433 -7.25 10.66 13.32
CA PHE A 433 -6.97 9.26 13.61
C PHE A 433 -5.49 9.08 13.94
N GLU A 434 -5.18 8.11 14.80
CA GLU A 434 -3.84 7.62 15.11
C GLU A 434 -3.87 6.09 15.04
N ASN A 435 -2.76 5.43 14.68
CA ASN A 435 -2.67 3.97 14.57
C ASN A 435 -3.60 3.40 13.46
N LEU A 436 -3.41 3.88 12.23
CA LEU A 436 -4.08 3.41 11.01
C LEU A 436 -3.81 1.92 10.75
N LEU A 437 -4.69 1.25 10.01
CA LEU A 437 -4.60 -0.20 9.76
C LEU A 437 -3.51 -0.57 8.75
N ALA A 438 -2.78 -1.64 9.02
CA ALA A 438 -1.72 -2.13 8.15
C ALA A 438 -2.27 -2.67 6.82
N PHE A 439 -1.61 -2.34 5.70
CA PHE A 439 -2.04 -2.72 4.35
C PHE A 439 -1.02 -3.55 3.54
N LEU A 440 0.28 -3.58 3.86
CA LEU A 440 1.19 -4.52 3.19
C LEU A 440 0.71 -5.97 3.36
N PRO A 441 0.85 -6.85 2.34
CA PRO A 441 0.44 -8.25 2.42
C PRO A 441 1.15 -9.02 3.56
N PRO A 442 0.45 -9.90 4.29
CA PRO A 442 -0.92 -10.37 4.07
C PRO A 442 -2.04 -9.52 4.73
N ALA A 443 -1.79 -8.27 5.12
CA ALA A 443 -2.84 -7.40 5.70
C ALA A 443 -3.79 -6.78 4.65
N SER A 444 -3.39 -6.75 3.38
CA SER A 444 -4.28 -6.80 2.22
C SER A 444 -4.02 -8.12 1.48
N ALA A 445 -5.04 -8.72 0.84
CA ALA A 445 -4.85 -9.89 -0.02
C ALA A 445 -5.88 -9.93 -1.18
N PRO A 446 -5.48 -10.37 -2.39
CA PRO A 446 -6.40 -10.69 -3.47
C PRO A 446 -7.13 -12.02 -3.22
N SER A 447 -8.22 -12.27 -3.94
CA SER A 447 -9.07 -13.43 -3.67
C SER A 447 -8.44 -14.77 -4.09
N LYS A 448 -8.02 -15.57 -3.10
CA LYS A 448 -7.58 -16.97 -3.29
C LYS A 448 -8.60 -17.83 -4.04
N THR A 449 -9.91 -17.60 -3.84
CA THR A 449 -10.97 -18.37 -4.51
C THR A 449 -11.09 -18.07 -6.00
N MET A 450 -10.49 -16.96 -6.46
CA MET A 450 -10.37 -16.58 -7.87
C MET A 450 -9.04 -17.05 -8.49
N GLY A 451 -8.17 -17.72 -7.72
CA GLY A 451 -6.89 -18.25 -8.18
C GLY A 451 -5.68 -17.35 -7.91
N ALA A 452 -5.84 -16.26 -7.15
CA ALA A 452 -4.75 -15.34 -6.85
C ALA A 452 -3.63 -15.99 -5.99
N ARG A 453 -2.38 -15.55 -6.22
CA ARG A 453 -1.29 -15.77 -5.27
C ARG A 453 -1.39 -14.73 -4.15
N GLU A 454 -1.47 -15.18 -2.91
CA GLU A 454 -1.54 -14.31 -1.72
C GLU A 454 -0.14 -14.02 -1.17
N GLY A 455 0.04 -12.88 -0.51
CA GLY A 455 1.28 -12.53 0.21
C GLY A 455 2.30 -11.70 -0.58
N PHE A 456 2.05 -11.44 -1.87
CA PHE A 456 2.91 -10.59 -2.72
C PHE A 456 2.39 -9.15 -2.82
N ASP A 457 3.32 -8.19 -2.81
CA ASP A 457 3.07 -6.77 -3.00
C ASP A 457 3.07 -6.43 -4.51
N ASP A 458 2.04 -5.73 -5.00
CA ASP A 458 1.91 -5.36 -6.41
C ASP A 458 2.47 -3.95 -6.73
N GLY A 459 3.04 -3.28 -5.73
CA GLY A 459 3.53 -1.90 -5.80
C GLY A 459 2.45 -0.83 -5.61
N LEU A 460 1.16 -1.20 -5.69
CA LEU A 460 0.01 -0.29 -5.70
C LEU A 460 -0.94 -0.51 -4.50
N VAL A 461 -0.42 -1.11 -3.42
CA VAL A 461 -1.10 -1.25 -2.12
C VAL A 461 -0.70 -0.10 -1.17
N GLY A 462 -1.69 0.59 -0.62
CA GLY A 462 -1.50 1.79 0.19
C GLY A 462 -2.81 2.53 0.47
N TYR A 463 -2.68 3.75 1.02
CA TYR A 463 -3.80 4.67 1.22
C TYR A 463 -3.91 5.65 0.06
N PHE A 464 -5.07 5.71 -0.58
CA PHE A 464 -5.37 6.63 -1.67
C PHE A 464 -6.19 7.81 -1.12
N PRO A 465 -5.86 9.06 -1.49
CA PRO A 465 -6.80 10.18 -1.43
C PRO A 465 -8.14 9.79 -2.04
N ALA A 466 -9.19 9.91 -1.23
CA ALA A 466 -10.52 9.45 -1.56
C ALA A 466 -11.55 10.55 -1.26
N VAL A 467 -12.46 10.75 -2.20
CA VAL A 467 -13.54 11.73 -2.06
C VAL A 467 -14.87 11.11 -2.49
N SER A 468 -15.93 11.48 -1.80
CA SER A 468 -17.27 10.97 -2.00
C SER A 468 -18.27 12.11 -2.11
N CYS A 469 -19.17 12.02 -3.08
CA CYS A 469 -20.19 13.04 -3.34
C CYS A 469 -21.60 12.45 -3.21
N PHE A 470 -22.51 13.26 -2.67
CA PHE A 470 -23.91 12.93 -2.43
C PHE A 470 -24.81 14.07 -2.93
N PHE A 471 -25.90 13.70 -3.59
CA PHE A 471 -26.98 14.59 -4.04
C PHE A 471 -26.54 15.90 -4.72
N GLY A 472 -25.56 15.81 -5.61
CA GLY A 472 -25.01 16.96 -6.35
C GLY A 472 -23.93 17.74 -5.61
N GLY A 473 -23.34 17.21 -4.53
CA GLY A 473 -22.13 17.76 -3.92
C GLY A 473 -20.97 17.83 -4.92
N ILE A 474 -20.24 18.95 -4.95
CA ILE A 474 -19.16 19.22 -5.92
C ILE A 474 -17.89 19.60 -5.17
N VAL A 475 -16.80 18.94 -5.53
CA VAL A 475 -15.49 19.06 -4.88
C VAL A 475 -14.37 19.10 -5.90
N GLU A 476 -13.40 19.99 -5.69
CA GLU A 476 -12.16 20.09 -6.43
C GLU A 476 -10.99 19.61 -5.55
N VAL A 477 -10.06 18.86 -6.12
CA VAL A 477 -8.92 18.26 -5.41
C VAL A 477 -7.61 18.81 -5.97
N ASN A 478 -6.66 19.11 -5.09
CA ASN A 478 -5.33 19.59 -5.44
C ASN A 478 -4.26 18.74 -4.73
N PHE A 479 -3.44 18.07 -5.52
CA PHE A 479 -2.39 17.16 -5.03
C PHE A 479 -1.03 17.85 -4.85
N GLY A 480 -0.92 19.14 -5.21
CA GLY A 480 0.29 19.97 -5.10
C GLY A 480 0.94 20.32 -6.43
N ASP A 481 0.60 19.60 -7.51
CA ASP A 481 1.20 19.73 -8.85
C ASP A 481 0.77 21.01 -9.61
N ALA A 482 -0.27 21.70 -9.13
CA ALA A 482 -0.76 22.92 -9.76
C ALA A 482 0.34 24.01 -9.83
N PRO A 483 0.38 24.86 -10.88
CA PRO A 483 1.38 25.93 -11.01
C PRO A 483 1.43 26.87 -9.80
N ASN A 484 0.26 27.22 -9.24
CA ASN A 484 0.13 28.06 -8.06
C ASN A 484 0.32 27.29 -6.73
N GLY A 485 0.61 25.99 -6.80
CA GLY A 485 0.69 25.10 -5.65
C GLY A 485 -0.65 24.86 -4.94
N PHE A 486 -0.56 24.64 -3.63
CA PHE A 486 -1.70 24.49 -2.73
C PHE A 486 -2.39 25.84 -2.47
N TRP A 487 -3.72 25.84 -2.27
CA TRP A 487 -4.50 27.04 -1.99
C TRP A 487 -4.34 27.53 -0.54
N ALA A 488 -4.17 26.62 0.42
CA ALA A 488 -4.07 26.95 1.84
C ALA A 488 -3.05 26.06 2.61
N PRO A 489 -1.81 25.87 2.11
CA PRO A 489 -0.87 24.91 2.68
C PRO A 489 -0.51 25.22 4.14
N PRO A 490 -0.30 24.20 5.00
CA PRO A 490 0.14 24.39 6.38
C PRO A 490 1.54 25.01 6.42
N ALA A 491 1.84 25.73 7.50
CA ALA A 491 3.05 26.56 7.60
C ALA A 491 4.37 25.80 7.37
N HIS A 492 4.43 24.51 7.71
CA HIS A 492 5.62 23.67 7.52
C HIS A 492 5.74 23.05 6.11
N LEU A 493 4.67 23.04 5.31
CA LEU A 493 4.72 22.62 3.90
C LEU A 493 5.14 23.76 2.96
N ARG A 494 4.89 25.02 3.34
CA ARG A 494 5.22 26.21 2.50
C ARG A 494 6.69 26.25 2.13
N ASN A 495 7.56 25.82 3.03
CA ASN A 495 9.02 25.88 2.88
C ASN A 495 9.60 24.90 1.84
N THR A 496 8.81 24.00 1.21
CA THR A 496 9.35 23.00 0.28
C THR A 496 9.50 23.50 -1.16
N LYS A 497 8.66 24.44 -1.62
CA LYS A 497 8.72 24.96 -3.01
C LYS A 497 9.73 26.11 -3.21
N ASP A 498 9.93 26.96 -2.21
CA ASP A 498 10.81 28.15 -2.34
C ASP A 498 12.29 27.80 -2.51
N VAL A 499 12.70 26.56 -2.21
CA VAL A 499 14.06 26.05 -2.45
C VAL A 499 14.41 25.95 -3.95
N GLY A 500 13.39 25.94 -4.83
CA GLY A 500 13.56 25.64 -6.27
C GLY A 500 13.58 26.83 -7.25
N GLN A 501 13.38 28.08 -6.81
CA GLN A 501 13.24 29.24 -7.73
C GLN A 501 14.11 30.47 -7.41
N GLY A 502 15.11 30.33 -6.53
CA GLY A 502 16.15 31.35 -6.37
C GLY A 502 17.34 31.11 -7.32
N PRO A 503 17.85 32.14 -8.04
CA PRO A 503 19.09 32.02 -8.82
C PRO A 503 20.31 32.07 -7.87
N ALA A 504 20.54 30.97 -7.15
CA ALA A 504 21.57 30.86 -6.12
C ALA A 504 22.91 30.33 -6.67
N GLN A 505 23.97 31.13 -6.55
CA GLN A 505 25.35 30.70 -6.82
C GLN A 505 25.97 30.10 -5.56
N GLY A 506 26.13 28.78 -5.51
CA GLY A 506 26.80 28.08 -4.41
C GLY A 506 26.79 26.56 -4.60
N PRO A 507 27.74 25.81 -4.02
CA PRO A 507 27.81 24.35 -4.15
C PRO A 507 26.90 23.59 -3.18
N ASP A 508 26.52 24.22 -2.07
CA ASP A 508 25.84 23.56 -0.95
C ASP A 508 24.32 23.77 -0.99
N HIS A 509 23.58 22.74 -1.40
CA HIS A 509 22.13 22.71 -1.24
C HIS A 509 21.79 22.62 0.27
N ALA A 510 21.07 23.61 0.79
CA ALA A 510 20.59 23.61 2.17
C ALA A 510 19.46 22.58 2.36
N MET A 511 19.84 21.32 2.61
CA MET A 511 18.91 20.22 2.79
C MET A 511 17.96 20.49 3.98
N PRO A 512 16.63 20.38 3.81
CA PRO A 512 15.71 20.69 4.89
C PRO A 512 15.85 19.73 6.07
N ASP A 513 15.71 20.28 7.28
CA ASP A 513 15.75 19.56 8.56
C ASP A 513 14.53 18.63 8.68
N ALA A 514 14.76 17.32 8.82
CA ALA A 514 13.71 16.32 8.92
C ALA A 514 13.10 16.19 10.33
N GLY A 515 13.50 17.05 11.28
CA GLY A 515 12.99 17.06 12.63
C GLY A 515 13.74 16.12 13.57
N ALA A 516 13.17 15.92 14.76
CA ALA A 516 13.77 15.07 15.79
C ALA A 516 13.30 13.62 15.65
N ASP A 517 14.24 12.69 15.82
CA ASP A 517 14.04 11.25 15.78
C ASP A 517 13.32 10.69 17.02
N GLY A 518 13.11 9.36 17.05
CA GLY A 518 12.54 8.66 18.20
C GLY A 518 13.36 8.79 19.51
N SER A 519 14.60 9.27 19.45
CA SER A 519 15.49 9.55 20.60
C SER A 519 15.58 11.04 20.97
N GLY A 520 15.07 11.94 20.12
CA GLY A 520 15.15 13.40 20.26
C GLY A 520 16.31 14.09 19.51
N HIS A 521 17.12 13.36 18.74
CA HIS A 521 18.24 13.91 17.95
C HIS A 521 17.77 14.30 16.53
N LYS A 522 18.45 15.29 15.92
CA LYS A 522 18.15 15.74 14.55
C LYS A 522 19.10 15.08 13.55
N ASN A 523 18.66 14.01 12.92
CA ASN A 523 19.48 13.23 11.97
C ASN A 523 19.43 13.81 10.55
N GLY A 524 19.67 15.12 10.43
CA GLY A 524 19.85 15.83 9.16
C GLY A 524 18.66 15.74 8.19
N TRP A 525 18.94 15.32 6.97
CA TRP A 525 17.96 15.15 5.90
C TRP A 525 17.38 13.73 5.90
N ASN A 526 16.06 13.62 5.89
CA ASN A 526 15.33 12.37 5.77
C ASN A 526 13.97 12.64 5.09
N PRO A 527 13.80 12.30 3.80
CA PRO A 527 12.63 12.73 3.03
C PRO A 527 11.31 12.09 3.51
N GLY A 528 11.33 10.91 4.12
CA GLY A 528 10.11 10.25 4.62
C GLY A 528 9.40 11.04 5.72
N ARG A 529 10.15 11.84 6.49
CA ARG A 529 9.61 12.70 7.57
C ARG A 529 9.20 14.10 7.11
N GLN A 530 9.55 14.49 5.89
CA GLN A 530 9.21 15.80 5.37
C GLN A 530 7.78 15.76 4.82
N LEU A 531 6.92 16.67 5.31
CA LEU A 531 5.59 16.82 4.73
C LEU A 531 5.73 17.36 3.30
N ARG A 532 5.19 16.64 2.33
CA ARG A 532 5.27 16.98 0.91
C ARG A 532 3.94 16.71 0.18
N GLY A 533 3.82 17.17 -1.06
CA GLY A 533 2.60 16.97 -1.84
C GLY A 533 2.51 15.54 -2.35
N ILE A 534 1.33 14.89 -2.25
CA ILE A 534 1.16 13.54 -2.82
C ILE A 534 1.22 13.54 -4.36
N GLY A 535 1.13 14.70 -5.02
CA GLY A 535 1.43 14.86 -6.44
C GLY A 535 2.80 14.33 -6.85
N GLU A 536 3.79 14.45 -5.96
CA GLU A 536 5.15 13.94 -6.17
C GLU A 536 5.19 12.42 -6.33
N ARG A 537 4.27 11.68 -5.68
CA ARG A 537 4.12 10.23 -5.85
C ARG A 537 3.74 9.83 -7.28
N TYR A 538 3.16 10.71 -8.10
CA TYR A 538 2.84 10.37 -9.49
C TYR A 538 4.10 10.02 -10.29
N LYS A 539 5.14 10.83 -10.17
CA LYS A 539 6.42 10.62 -10.88
C LYS A 539 7.18 9.42 -10.33
N GLU A 540 7.13 9.23 -9.01
CA GLU A 540 7.78 8.08 -8.36
C GLU A 540 7.08 6.77 -8.70
N GLN A 541 5.74 6.70 -8.68
CA GLN A 541 4.99 5.51 -9.10
C GLN A 541 5.24 5.16 -10.57
N VAL A 542 5.36 6.14 -11.47
CA VAL A 542 5.74 5.89 -12.87
C VAL A 542 7.18 5.36 -12.96
N ALA A 543 8.12 5.91 -12.19
CA ALA A 543 9.49 5.41 -12.16
C ALA A 543 9.60 3.99 -11.55
N GLU A 544 8.86 3.70 -10.49
CA GLU A 544 8.71 2.38 -9.87
C GLU A 544 8.15 1.38 -10.89
N ASP A 545 7.02 1.68 -11.51
CA ASP A 545 6.31 0.80 -12.46
C ASP A 545 7.16 0.47 -13.70
N ILE A 546 7.92 1.45 -14.22
CA ILE A 546 8.90 1.25 -15.30
C ILE A 546 10.09 0.40 -14.83
N LEU A 547 10.67 0.69 -13.64
CA LEU A 547 11.80 -0.07 -13.10
C LEU A 547 11.42 -1.53 -12.88
N TRP A 548 10.26 -1.79 -12.28
CA TRP A 548 9.75 -3.14 -12.11
C TRP A 548 9.42 -3.80 -13.46
N ASP A 549 8.99 -3.06 -14.49
CA ASP A 549 8.78 -3.64 -15.83
C ASP A 549 10.09 -4.11 -16.48
N ILE A 550 11.20 -3.41 -16.23
CA ILE A 550 12.56 -3.81 -16.64
C ILE A 550 13.06 -5.01 -15.82
N ILE A 551 12.73 -5.08 -14.52
CA ILE A 551 13.07 -6.23 -13.66
C ILE A 551 12.30 -7.49 -14.08
N ASP A 552 10.99 -7.37 -14.34
CA ASP A 552 10.14 -8.45 -14.86
C ASP A 552 10.70 -8.99 -16.20
N GLU A 553 11.10 -8.10 -17.12
CA GLU A 553 11.74 -8.47 -18.41
C GLU A 553 13.07 -9.22 -18.19
N ALA A 554 13.91 -8.74 -17.27
CA ALA A 554 15.22 -9.33 -16.99
C ALA A 554 15.11 -10.73 -16.34
N ASP A 555 14.17 -10.93 -15.41
CA ASP A 555 13.87 -12.25 -14.84
C ASP A 555 13.33 -13.21 -15.91
N PHE A 556 12.36 -12.76 -16.72
CA PHE A 556 11.83 -13.58 -17.83
C PHE A 556 12.89 -13.90 -18.89
N PHE A 557 13.82 -13.00 -19.19
CA PHE A 557 14.98 -13.23 -20.06
C PHE A 557 15.91 -14.32 -19.49
N VAL A 558 16.23 -14.27 -18.20
CA VAL A 558 17.06 -15.29 -17.53
C VAL A 558 16.34 -16.66 -17.49
N GLN A 559 15.02 -16.68 -17.24
CA GLN A 559 14.20 -17.88 -17.28
C GLN A 559 14.15 -18.52 -18.69
N ASP A 560 14.09 -17.69 -19.74
CA ASP A 560 14.07 -18.11 -21.15
C ASP A 560 15.44 -18.59 -21.68
N GLY A 561 16.49 -18.54 -20.86
CA GLY A 561 17.84 -19.02 -21.18
C GLY A 561 18.87 -17.92 -21.51
N GLY A 562 18.51 -16.65 -21.41
CA GLY A 562 19.37 -15.52 -21.74
C GLY A 562 19.63 -15.39 -23.24
N PHE A 563 20.83 -14.94 -23.63
CA PHE A 563 21.19 -14.69 -25.04
C PHE A 563 21.22 -15.94 -25.94
N GLU A 564 21.38 -17.13 -25.37
CA GLU A 564 21.29 -18.43 -26.08
C GLU A 564 19.87 -19.03 -25.97
N GLY A 565 18.95 -18.31 -25.33
CA GLY A 565 17.59 -18.72 -25.02
C GLY A 565 16.59 -18.54 -26.15
N THR A 566 15.36 -18.95 -25.90
CA THR A 566 14.21 -18.70 -26.79
C THR A 566 13.10 -18.06 -25.98
N VAL A 567 12.57 -16.93 -26.47
CA VAL A 567 11.47 -16.19 -25.84
C VAL A 567 10.30 -17.14 -25.49
N GLY A 568 9.88 -17.13 -24.23
CA GLY A 568 8.81 -17.98 -23.69
C GLY A 568 9.21 -19.43 -23.38
N SER A 569 10.45 -19.87 -23.62
CA SER A 569 10.88 -21.25 -23.30
C SER A 569 11.01 -21.54 -21.80
N GLY A 570 11.08 -20.50 -20.96
CA GLY A 570 10.98 -20.61 -19.50
C GLY A 570 9.55 -20.92 -19.01
N ALA A 571 8.55 -20.97 -19.88
CA ALA A 571 7.16 -21.29 -19.55
C ALA A 571 6.96 -22.78 -19.16
N THR A 572 7.43 -23.18 -17.98
CA THR A 572 7.13 -24.50 -17.41
C THR A 572 5.65 -24.57 -17.03
N GLY A 573 4.85 -25.19 -17.90
CA GLY A 573 3.39 -25.14 -17.81
C GLY A 573 2.79 -25.80 -16.57
N ASP A 574 2.00 -25.03 -15.81
CA ASP A 574 0.79 -25.56 -15.18
C ASP A 574 -0.39 -25.23 -16.11
N GLU A 575 -0.94 -26.24 -16.79
CA GLU A 575 -2.06 -26.08 -17.73
C GLU A 575 -3.32 -25.49 -17.07
N ARG A 576 -3.37 -25.43 -15.72
CA ARG A 576 -4.42 -24.73 -14.96
C ARG A 576 -4.43 -23.22 -15.17
N ALA A 577 -3.32 -22.63 -15.62
CA ALA A 577 -3.23 -21.22 -16.00
C ALA A 577 -3.73 -20.94 -17.43
N THR A 578 -4.36 -21.90 -18.11
CA THR A 578 -5.07 -21.67 -19.37
C THR A 578 -6.19 -20.65 -19.19
N VAL A 579 -6.17 -19.58 -19.97
CA VAL A 579 -7.12 -18.45 -19.88
C VAL A 579 -8.56 -18.94 -20.08
N LYS A 580 -9.35 -18.97 -19.00
CA LYS A 580 -10.81 -19.25 -19.02
C LYS A 580 -11.64 -18.07 -19.54
N GLY A 581 -11.24 -17.53 -20.69
CA GLY A 581 -11.82 -16.35 -21.34
C GLY A 581 -11.55 -15.04 -20.58
N SER A 582 -11.31 -13.97 -21.33
CA SER A 582 -11.39 -12.61 -20.78
C SER A 582 -12.77 -12.42 -20.14
N ARG A 583 -12.82 -11.89 -18.91
CA ARG A 583 -14.12 -11.63 -18.23
C ARG A 583 -14.74 -10.30 -18.64
N LEU A 584 -14.00 -9.47 -19.36
CA LEU A 584 -14.53 -8.37 -20.13
C LEU A 584 -15.31 -8.95 -21.32
N LYS A 585 -16.63 -9.10 -21.14
CA LYS A 585 -17.52 -9.24 -22.28
C LYS A 585 -17.56 -7.91 -23.03
N GLU A 586 -17.36 -7.98 -24.33
CA GLU A 586 -17.97 -7.02 -25.23
C GLU A 586 -19.47 -7.38 -25.27
N GLU A 587 -20.30 -6.45 -24.79
CA GLU A 587 -21.75 -6.48 -24.96
C GLU A 587 -22.02 -5.56 -26.15
N ASP A 588 -22.45 -6.15 -27.28
CA ASP A 588 -22.81 -5.48 -28.55
C ASP A 588 -24.09 -4.62 -28.41
#